data_AF-E2C4Y3-F1
#
_entry.id   AF-E2C4Y3-F1
#
_cell.length_a   1.000
_cell.length_b   1.000
_cell.length_c   1.000
_cell.angle_alpha   90.00
_cell.angle_beta   90.00
_cell.angle_gamma   90.00
#
_symmetry.space_group_name_H-M   'P 1'
#
loop_
_entity.id
_entity.type
_entity.pdbx_description
1 polymer ?
#
loop_
_entity_poly.entity_id
_entity_poly.type
_entity_poly.pdbx_seq_one_letter_code
_entity_poly.pdbx_strand_id
1 'polypeptide(L)' 'RVQVGWTRAGVVALPARAKLCYRCLEPGHVREQCDGATDHSGLCYRCGKLGHCARGCQGTARCPVCAEAGRPSD' A
#
# COMPACT_ATOMS: atom_id res chain seq x y z
N ARG A 1 1.02 -13.61 -24.49
CA ARG A 1 1.54 -14.87 -23.90
C ARG A 1 3.03 -14.67 -23.64
N VAL A 2 3.54 -15.05 -22.48
CA VAL A 2 4.98 -14.93 -22.11
C VAL A 2 5.54 -16.33 -21.89
N GLN A 3 6.79 -16.54 -22.30
CA GLN A 3 7.50 -17.80 -22.10
C GLN A 3 8.18 -17.78 -20.72
N VAL A 4 7.90 -18.79 -19.90
CA VAL A 4 8.53 -18.97 -18.58
C VAL A 4 9.18 -20.36 -18.59
N GLY A 5 10.50 -20.38 -18.80
CA GLY A 5 11.24 -21.61 -19.07
C GLY A 5 10.70 -22.32 -20.31
N TRP A 6 10.20 -23.54 -20.13
CA TRP A 6 9.61 -24.38 -21.18
C TRP A 6 8.10 -24.19 -21.36
N THR A 7 7.46 -23.38 -20.52
CA THR A 7 5.99 -23.21 -20.53
C THR A 7 5.58 -21.88 -21.16
N ARG A 8 4.41 -21.87 -21.81
CA ARG A 8 3.77 -20.67 -22.37
C ARG A 8 2.60 -20.27 -21.49
N ALA A 9 2.68 -19.10 -20.86
CA ALA A 9 1.61 -18.57 -20.00
C ALA A 9 0.83 -17.45 -20.70
N GLY A 10 -0.48 -17.38 -20.45
CA GLY A 10 -1.29 -16.20 -20.76
C GLY A 10 -0.85 -15.02 -19.90
N VAL A 11 -0.95 -13.80 -20.44
CA VAL A 11 -0.70 -12.56 -19.68
C VAL A 11 -1.90 -11.66 -19.88
N VAL A 12 -2.36 -11.08 -18.78
CA VAL A 12 -3.37 -10.02 -18.75
C VAL A 12 -2.68 -8.80 -18.15
N ALA A 13 -2.76 -7.66 -18.82
CA ALA A 13 -2.23 -6.40 -18.29
C ALA A 13 -3.13 -5.94 -17.14
N LEU A 14 -2.59 -5.93 -15.92
CA LEU A 14 -3.24 -5.30 -14.79
C LEU A 14 -3.10 -3.78 -14.90
N PRO A 15 -4.06 -2.99 -14.40
CA PRO A 15 -3.89 -1.55 -14.31
C PRO A 15 -2.66 -1.22 -13.49
N ALA A 16 -2.00 -0.10 -13.83
CA ALA A 16 -0.85 0.38 -13.08
C ALA A 16 -1.24 0.59 -11.62
N ARG A 17 -0.51 -0.04 -10.70
CA ARG A 17 -0.68 0.21 -9.27
C ARG A 17 -0.35 1.67 -8.99
N ALA A 18 -1.26 2.36 -8.31
CA ALA A 18 -1.03 3.72 -7.85
C ALA A 18 0.20 3.73 -6.93
N LYS A 19 1.11 4.69 -7.16
CA LYS A 19 2.22 4.96 -6.26
C LYS A 19 1.64 5.56 -4.98
N LEU A 20 1.91 4.92 -3.85
CA LEU A 20 1.55 5.41 -2.52
C LEU A 20 2.78 6.04 -1.88
N CYS A 21 2.58 7.17 -1.21
CA CYS A 21 3.61 7.82 -0.44
C CYS A 21 3.91 7.01 0.83
N TYR A 22 5.18 6.66 1.08
CA TYR A 22 5.58 5.94 2.29
C TYR A 22 5.52 6.77 3.58
N ARG A 23 5.27 8.08 3.46
CA ARG A 23 5.11 8.98 4.61
C ARG A 23 3.64 9.15 4.98
N CYS A 24 2.80 9.67 4.09
CA CYS A 24 1.39 9.92 4.39
C CYS A 24 0.43 8.80 3.93
N LEU A 25 0.90 7.79 3.20
CA LEU A 25 0.10 6.70 2.61
C LEU A 25 -0.95 7.13 1.58
N GLU A 26 -0.89 8.37 1.10
CA GLU A 26 -1.75 8.86 0.03
C GLU A 26 -1.21 8.49 -1.36
N PRO A 27 -2.09 8.27 -2.35
CA PRO A 27 -1.69 8.02 -3.72
C PRO A 27 -1.21 9.29 -4.42
N GLY A 28 -0.40 9.13 -5.46
CA GLY A 28 -0.06 10.18 -6.42
C GLY A 28 1.34 10.77 -6.30
N HIS A 29 2.03 10.53 -5.18
CA HIS A 29 3.40 11.02 -4.97
C HIS A 29 4.26 10.00 -4.20
N VAL A 30 5.54 10.31 -4.03
CA VAL A 30 6.51 9.53 -3.25
C VAL A 30 7.03 10.36 -2.08
N ARG A 31 7.73 9.75 -1.11
CA ARG A 31 8.20 10.42 0.11
C ARG A 31 8.94 11.74 -0.15
N GLU A 32 9.80 11.78 -1.17
CA GLU A 32 10.58 12.96 -1.55
C GLU A 32 9.73 14.16 -2.01
N GLN A 33 8.47 13.91 -2.42
CA GLN A 33 7.52 14.90 -2.93
C GLN A 33 6.30 15.02 -1.99
N CYS A 34 6.46 14.68 -0.71
CA CYS A 34 5.38 14.67 0.27
C CYS A 34 5.31 16.01 1.01
N ASP A 35 4.33 16.83 0.65
CA ASP A 35 4.00 18.09 1.35
C ASP A 35 2.97 17.90 2.48
N GLY A 36 2.49 16.67 2.70
CA GLY A 36 1.51 16.36 3.73
C GLY A 36 2.04 16.54 5.16
N ALA A 37 1.21 17.09 6.04
CA ALA A 37 1.51 17.24 7.47
C ALA A 37 1.43 15.92 8.25
N THR A 38 0.63 14.96 7.77
CA THR A 38 0.41 13.67 8.43
C THR A 38 1.54 12.69 8.13
N ASP A 39 2.09 12.09 9.19
CA ASP A 39 3.12 11.06 9.10
C ASP A 39 2.61 9.72 9.61
N HIS A 40 2.41 8.80 8.67
CA HIS A 40 2.02 7.41 8.88
C HIS A 40 3.21 6.44 8.77
N SER A 41 4.45 6.94 8.62
CA SER A 41 5.62 6.09 8.42
C SER A 41 5.92 5.13 9.58
N GLY A 42 5.46 5.47 10.79
CA GLY A 42 5.53 4.60 11.97
C GLY A 42 4.44 3.52 12.05
N LEU A 43 3.39 3.63 11.23
CA LEU A 43 2.26 2.70 11.24
C LEU A 43 2.59 1.43 10.45
N CYS A 44 2.00 0.32 10.88
CA CYS A 44 2.02 -0.91 10.12
C CYS A 44 1.27 -0.72 8.78
N TYR A 45 1.97 -0.89 7.66
CA TYR A 45 1.39 -0.81 6.30
C TYR A 45 0.21 -1.75 6.05
N ARG A 46 0.03 -2.80 6.87
CA ARG A 46 -1.12 -3.70 6.75
C ARG A 46 -2.33 -3.19 7.53
N CYS A 47 -2.17 -2.85 8.81
CA CYS A 47 -3.31 -2.63 9.73
C CYS A 47 -3.40 -1.23 10.33
N GLY A 48 -2.46 -0.33 10.02
CA GLY A 48 -2.46 1.04 10.52
C GLY A 48 -2.14 1.19 12.01
N LYS A 49 -1.66 0.14 12.70
CA LYS A 49 -1.29 0.20 14.13
C LYS A 49 0.22 0.36 14.34
N LEU A 50 0.60 0.98 15.45
CA LEU A 50 1.99 1.13 15.89
C LEU A 50 2.54 -0.17 16.51
N GLY A 51 3.86 -0.24 16.68
CA GLY A 51 4.54 -1.28 17.46
C GLY A 51 4.96 -2.53 16.68
N HIS A 52 4.64 -2.64 15.39
CA HIS A 52 5.11 -3.74 14.53
C HIS A 52 5.13 -3.33 13.05
N CYS A 53 5.91 -4.05 12.24
CA CYS A 53 5.90 -3.90 10.80
C CYS A 53 4.95 -4.90 10.13
N ALA A 54 4.61 -4.68 8.86
CA ALA A 54 3.68 -5.52 8.11
C ALA A 54 4.09 -7.01 8.07
N ARG A 55 5.39 -7.31 8.15
CA ARG A 55 5.92 -8.68 8.19
C ARG A 55 5.47 -9.46 9.43
N GLY A 56 5.32 -8.78 10.57
CA GLY A 56 4.86 -9.37 11.84
C GLY A 56 3.37 -9.12 12.12
N CYS A 57 2.61 -8.61 11.16
CA CYS A 57 1.24 -8.17 11.39
C CYS A 57 0.25 -9.34 11.35
N GLN A 58 -0.40 -9.59 12.49
CA GLN A 58 -1.50 -10.55 12.64
C GLN A 58 -2.89 -9.89 12.57
N GLY A 59 -2.95 -8.57 12.40
CA GLY A 59 -4.20 -7.84 12.26
C GLY A 59 -4.81 -7.97 10.86
N THR A 60 -6.09 -7.64 10.75
CA THR A 60 -6.77 -7.45 9.46
C THR A 60 -6.18 -6.27 8.71
N ALA A 61 -6.28 -6.30 7.38
CA ALA A 61 -5.90 -5.16 6.57
C ALA A 61 -6.79 -3.97 6.97
N ARG A 62 -6.16 -2.83 7.24
CA ARG A 62 -6.87 -1.59 7.54
C ARG A 62 -6.06 -0.41 7.04
N CYS A 63 -6.63 0.34 6.11
CA CYS A 63 -5.99 1.55 5.59
C CYS A 63 -6.29 2.75 6.51
N PRO A 64 -5.28 3.36 7.16
CA PRO A 64 -5.48 4.51 8.05
C PRO A 64 -6.06 5.72 7.30
N VAL A 65 -5.59 5.98 6.07
CA VAL A 65 -6.08 7.08 5.22
C VAL A 65 -7.56 6.91 4.88
N CYS A 66 -8.01 5.70 4.52
CA CYS A 66 -9.42 5.44 4.25
C CYS A 66 -10.27 5.56 5.52
N ALA A 67 -9.74 5.08 6.66
CA ALA A 67 -10.43 5.16 7.95
C ALA A 67 -10.64 6.61 8.40
N GLU A 68 -9.63 7.47 8.23
CA GLU A 68 -9.71 8.92 8.51
C GLU A 68 -10.67 9.63 7.55
N ALA A 69 -10.71 9.21 6.28
CA ALA A 69 -11.63 9.74 5.29
C ALA A 69 -13.08 9.20 5.39
N GLY A 70 -13.38 8.34 6.37
CA GLY A 70 -14.71 7.73 6.55
C GLY A 70 -15.11 6.76 5.44
N ARG A 71 -14.15 6.24 4.68
CA ARG A 71 -14.34 5.27 3.59
C ARG A 71 -14.17 3.83 4.12
N PRO A 72 -14.73 2.81 3.44
CA PRO A 72 -14.43 1.41 3.77
C PRO A 72 -12.92 1.20 3.80
N SER A 73 -12.43 0.71 4.93
CA SER A 73 -11.00 0.61 5.23
C SER A 73 -10.50 -0.81 5.42
N ASP A 74 -11.39 -1.80 5.46
CA ASP A 74 -11.10 -3.25 5.58
C ASP A 74 -10.56 -3.86 4.28
#